data_AF-A0A2A9K3H0-F1
#
_entry.id   AF-A0A2A9K3H0-F1
#
_cell.length_a   1.000
_cell.length_b   1.000
_cell.length_c   1.000
_cell.angle_alpha   90.00
_cell.angle_beta   90.00
_cell.angle_gamma   90.00
#
_symmetry.space_group_name_H-M   'P 1'
#
loop_
_entity.id
_entity.type
_entity.pdbx_description
1 polymer ?
#
loop_
_entity_poly.entity_id
_entity_poly.type
_entity_poly.pdbx_seq_one_letter_code
_entity_poly.pdbx_strand_id
1 'polypeptide(L)'
;MPIPFLTGLGRVLDTAVGSDRWEGVPGWETRTGYTDREGRPRGYDEIYGAVIHTTESDDSAFAKAAAGDRAYRDAQAPTLDVVTDRWGTRGAHTYNMLIARDGTVRLIAAGPGWQAGHGTWPTKVAGPNPGVRDGEANFHTIGISMDANGSAWPVTEAQLVTLVKILVQLKREWAPDRFEVMMHGEWQPVGFPGAEGRTDPTRVPGGWDAIRKAVAAGAWPVQPKPAPPTPAATTARPAPATGTYTVRPGDTLGRIAKAHGTTWQALAKLNALADPHLIEVGQRLRVPALPTHTVAKGEGLWGIARQHGLTVDQLANLNGLTRTSTIHPGQTLRVA
;
A
#
# COMPACT_ATOMS: atom_id res chain seq x y z
N MET A 1 24.66 -15.25 23.59
CA MET A 1 25.57 -14.77 22.53
C MET A 1 24.85 -13.63 21.85
N PRO A 2 25.46 -12.45 21.65
CA PRO A 2 24.77 -11.35 20.99
C PRO A 2 24.47 -11.76 19.55
N ILE A 3 23.35 -11.30 18.99
CA ILE A 3 23.09 -11.46 17.57
C ILE A 3 23.81 -10.30 16.85
N PRO A 4 24.99 -10.53 16.24
CA PRO A 4 25.60 -9.53 15.38
C PRO A 4 24.64 -9.22 14.21
N PHE A 5 24.97 -8.20 13.42
CA PHE A 5 24.22 -7.83 12.21
C PHE A 5 23.60 -9.04 11.50
N LEU A 6 22.32 -8.91 11.15
CA LEU A 6 21.47 -9.95 10.59
C LEU A 6 21.82 -10.26 9.12
N THR A 7 23.07 -10.61 8.86
CA THR A 7 23.59 -10.90 7.50
C THR A 7 22.92 -12.13 6.87
N GLY A 8 22.29 -12.98 7.67
CA GLY A 8 21.46 -14.10 7.21
C GLY A 8 20.13 -13.71 6.57
N LEU A 9 19.72 -12.43 6.61
CA LEU A 9 18.42 -11.99 6.06
C LEU A 9 18.28 -12.30 4.56
N GLY A 10 19.35 -12.18 3.77
CA GLY A 10 19.31 -12.53 2.35
C GLY A 10 18.89 -14.00 2.13
N ARG A 11 19.50 -14.93 2.87
CA ARG A 11 19.15 -16.36 2.82
C ARG A 11 17.71 -16.63 3.26
N VAL A 12 17.24 -15.94 4.30
CA VAL A 12 15.85 -16.02 4.76
C VAL A 12 14.91 -15.60 3.64
N LEU A 13 15.21 -14.48 2.97
CA LEU A 13 14.40 -13.98 1.86
C LEU A 13 14.44 -14.89 0.64
N ASP A 14 15.62 -15.42 0.26
CA ASP A 14 15.74 -16.41 -0.81
C ASP A 14 14.84 -17.61 -0.57
N THR A 15 14.81 -18.12 0.67
CA THR A 15 13.99 -19.28 1.03
C THR A 15 12.50 -18.92 1.12
N ALA A 16 12.18 -17.76 1.68
CA ALA A 16 10.79 -17.35 1.93
C ALA A 16 10.07 -16.94 0.65
N VAL A 17 10.71 -16.13 -0.19
CA VAL A 17 10.07 -15.43 -1.32
C VAL A 17 10.72 -15.71 -2.67
N GLY A 18 11.93 -16.25 -2.72
CA GLY A 18 12.70 -16.47 -3.94
C GLY A 18 13.66 -15.30 -4.22
N SER A 19 14.82 -15.62 -4.81
CA SER A 19 15.90 -14.65 -5.07
C SER A 19 15.53 -13.56 -6.09
N ASP A 20 14.50 -13.77 -6.90
CA ASP A 20 13.94 -12.79 -7.84
C ASP A 20 12.89 -11.86 -7.19
N ARG A 21 12.56 -12.08 -5.92
CA ARG A 21 11.50 -11.36 -5.19
C ARG A 21 12.03 -10.44 -4.10
N TRP A 22 13.34 -10.24 -4.01
CA TRP A 22 13.94 -9.26 -3.13
C TRP A 22 15.21 -8.64 -3.72
N GLU A 23 15.55 -7.45 -3.26
CA GLU A 23 16.80 -6.76 -3.59
C GLU A 23 17.35 -6.06 -2.35
N GLY A 24 18.66 -6.19 -2.12
CA GLY A 24 19.38 -5.45 -1.10
C GLY A 24 19.68 -4.02 -1.55
N VAL A 25 19.30 -3.04 -0.72
CA VAL A 25 19.78 -1.67 -0.89
C VAL A 25 21.30 -1.67 -0.74
N PRO A 26 22.06 -0.86 -1.51
CA PRO A 26 23.51 -0.81 -1.38
C PRO A 26 23.99 -0.62 0.06
N GLY A 27 24.86 -1.53 0.51
CA GLY A 27 25.46 -1.54 1.85
C GLY A 27 24.53 -2.00 2.98
N TRP A 28 23.42 -2.70 2.68
CA TRP A 28 22.47 -3.14 3.69
C TRP A 28 23.11 -4.05 4.76
N GLU A 29 24.13 -4.84 4.41
CA GLU A 29 24.78 -5.83 5.28
C GLU A 29 25.44 -5.22 6.52
N THR A 30 25.90 -3.97 6.40
CA THR A 30 26.59 -3.23 7.46
C THR A 30 25.80 -2.02 7.95
N ARG A 31 24.62 -1.76 7.38
CA ARG A 31 23.80 -0.60 7.71
C ARG A 31 23.16 -0.76 9.09
N THR A 32 23.33 0.25 9.93
CA THR A 32 22.72 0.39 11.26
C THR A 32 22.39 1.85 11.54
N GLY A 33 21.31 2.12 12.26
CA GLY A 33 20.98 3.46 12.76
C GLY A 33 21.63 3.81 14.11
N TYR A 34 22.55 2.98 14.60
CA TYR A 34 23.10 3.10 15.94
C TYR A 34 24.61 2.87 15.99
N THR A 35 25.28 3.56 16.92
CA THR A 35 26.68 3.33 17.27
C THR A 35 26.82 2.89 18.73
N ASP A 36 27.90 2.18 19.05
CA ASP A 36 28.28 1.87 20.43
C ASP A 36 28.92 3.09 21.12
N ARG A 37 29.40 2.91 22.36
CA ARG A 37 30.02 3.99 23.15
C ARG A 37 31.33 4.49 22.56
N GLU A 38 31.98 3.67 21.74
CA GLU A 38 33.22 3.98 21.03
C GLU A 38 32.97 4.55 19.62
N GLY A 39 31.70 4.77 19.25
CA GLY A 39 31.31 5.33 17.94
C GLY A 39 31.32 4.33 16.78
N ARG A 40 31.43 3.02 17.05
CA ARG A 40 31.43 1.96 16.03
C ARG A 40 30.00 1.51 15.72
N PRO A 41 29.71 0.98 14.51
CA PRO A 41 28.39 0.45 14.16
C PRO A 41 27.88 -0.59 15.18
N ARG A 42 26.67 -0.37 15.71
CA ARG A 42 26.04 -1.25 16.70
C ARG A 42 25.05 -2.21 16.04
N GLY A 43 25.15 -3.50 16.37
CA GLY A 43 24.22 -4.56 15.97
C GLY A 43 23.09 -4.79 16.98
N TYR A 44 22.45 -5.96 16.89
CA TYR A 44 21.39 -6.36 17.83
C TYR A 44 21.97 -6.95 19.11
N ASP A 45 21.16 -6.94 20.18
CA ASP A 45 21.49 -7.67 21.39
C ASP A 45 20.99 -9.11 21.25
N GLU A 46 19.71 -9.27 20.94
CA GLU A 46 19.04 -10.54 20.68
C GLU A 46 17.87 -10.31 19.71
N ILE A 47 17.22 -11.34 19.19
CA ILE A 47 16.04 -11.20 18.34
C ILE A 47 14.94 -12.06 18.93
N TYR A 48 13.85 -11.39 19.28
CA TYR A 48 12.64 -11.98 19.86
C TYR A 48 11.46 -11.96 18.91
N GLY A 49 11.55 -11.22 17.80
CA GLY A 49 10.43 -11.11 16.88
C GLY A 49 10.59 -10.05 15.80
N ALA A 50 9.48 -9.72 15.17
CA ALA A 50 9.37 -8.61 14.23
C ALA A 50 8.25 -7.66 14.65
N VAL A 51 8.47 -6.36 14.46
CA VAL A 51 7.42 -5.35 14.56
C VAL A 51 6.98 -4.98 13.15
N ILE A 52 5.68 -5.02 12.93
CA ILE A 52 5.04 -4.82 11.62
C ILE A 52 4.53 -3.40 11.50
N HIS A 53 4.83 -2.80 10.35
CA HIS A 53 4.55 -1.40 10.05
C HIS A 53 3.89 -1.23 8.69
N THR A 54 3.39 -0.02 8.48
CA THR A 54 3.20 0.57 7.18
C THR A 54 3.92 1.89 7.14
N THR A 55 4.17 2.39 5.95
CA THR A 55 4.91 3.64 5.77
C THR A 55 4.04 4.86 6.09
N GLU A 56 2.71 4.71 6.11
CA GLU A 56 1.73 5.73 6.53
C GLU A 56 1.93 7.09 5.86
N SER A 57 2.53 7.07 4.67
CA SER A 57 2.91 8.27 3.93
C SER A 57 1.73 8.86 3.16
N ASP A 58 1.79 10.15 2.86
CA ASP A 58 0.71 10.86 2.17
C ASP A 58 0.29 10.18 0.87
N ASP A 59 -1.03 10.20 0.59
CA ASP A 59 -1.61 9.71 -0.69
C ASP A 59 -0.89 10.30 -1.91
N SER A 60 -0.37 11.52 -1.79
CA SER A 60 0.35 12.21 -2.86
C SER A 60 1.65 11.53 -3.28
N ALA A 61 2.35 10.85 -2.37
CA ALA A 61 3.60 10.16 -2.69
C ALA A 61 3.34 8.96 -3.59
N PHE A 62 2.36 8.15 -3.22
CA PHE A 62 1.92 7.00 -4.01
C PHE A 62 1.30 7.42 -5.35
N ALA A 63 0.48 8.47 -5.36
CA ALA A 63 -0.14 8.97 -6.58
C ALA A 63 0.91 9.48 -7.60
N LYS A 64 1.93 10.21 -7.15
CA LYS A 64 3.02 10.69 -8.01
C LYS A 64 3.88 9.55 -8.54
N ALA A 65 4.26 8.61 -7.69
CA ALA A 65 5.00 7.42 -8.10
C ALA A 65 4.22 6.59 -9.15
N ALA A 66 2.93 6.37 -8.92
CA ALA A 66 2.05 5.70 -9.88
C ALA A 66 1.89 6.47 -11.20
N ALA A 67 1.99 7.80 -11.17
CA ALA A 67 1.98 8.65 -12.36
C ALA A 67 3.34 8.68 -13.09
N GLY A 68 4.36 7.96 -12.61
CA GLY A 68 5.69 7.92 -13.22
C GLY A 68 6.52 9.18 -12.95
N ASP A 69 6.27 9.87 -11.85
CA ASP A 69 7.10 10.98 -11.42
C ASP A 69 8.56 10.51 -11.20
N ARG A 70 9.49 11.15 -11.91
CA ARG A 70 10.92 10.81 -11.93
C ARG A 70 11.60 11.00 -10.57
N ALA A 71 10.96 11.71 -9.64
CA ALA A 71 11.45 11.85 -8.27
C ALA A 71 11.42 10.52 -7.48
N TYR A 72 10.68 9.51 -7.97
CA TYR A 72 10.56 8.18 -7.37
C TYR A 72 11.31 7.15 -8.23
N ARG A 73 12.33 6.53 -7.64
CA ARG A 73 13.17 5.51 -8.30
C ARG A 73 12.45 4.18 -8.46
N ASP A 74 11.46 3.94 -7.61
CA ASP A 74 10.67 2.72 -7.58
C ASP A 74 9.19 3.07 -7.45
N ALA A 75 8.41 2.82 -8.51
CA ALA A 75 6.99 3.08 -8.51
C ALA A 75 6.20 2.13 -7.59
N GLN A 76 6.75 0.95 -7.29
CA GLN A 76 6.16 -0.02 -6.38
C GLN A 76 6.58 0.22 -4.92
N ALA A 77 7.67 0.96 -4.68
CA ALA A 77 8.10 1.37 -3.34
C ALA A 77 8.29 2.90 -3.23
N PRO A 78 7.22 3.71 -3.32
CA PRO A 78 7.30 5.18 -3.33
C PRO A 78 8.01 5.78 -2.11
N THR A 79 8.04 5.09 -0.97
CA THR A 79 8.66 5.61 0.24
C THR A 79 10.06 5.06 0.48
N LEU A 80 10.61 4.23 -0.43
CA LEU A 80 11.90 3.57 -0.25
C LEU A 80 13.01 4.55 0.11
N ASP A 81 13.13 5.64 -0.64
CA ASP A 81 14.15 6.66 -0.38
C ASP A 81 13.94 7.27 1.02
N VAL A 82 12.69 7.53 1.42
CA VAL A 82 12.40 8.15 2.73
C VAL A 82 12.83 7.23 3.88
N VAL A 83 12.47 5.94 3.83
CA VAL A 83 12.77 4.98 4.90
C VAL A 83 14.24 4.55 4.93
N THR A 84 14.99 4.80 3.85
CA THR A 84 16.44 4.56 3.75
C THR A 84 17.29 5.79 4.07
N ASP A 85 16.67 6.89 4.55
CA ASP A 85 17.29 8.21 4.82
C ASP A 85 17.74 8.96 3.55
N ARG A 86 16.80 9.27 2.64
CA ARG A 86 17.00 10.09 1.42
C ARG A 86 17.80 11.36 1.68
N TRP A 87 17.65 11.93 2.88
CA TRP A 87 18.15 13.24 3.23
C TRP A 87 19.50 13.21 3.94
N GLY A 88 20.07 12.02 4.16
CA GLY A 88 21.39 11.83 4.78
C GLY A 88 21.51 12.53 6.13
N THR A 89 20.39 12.71 6.82
CA THR A 89 20.35 13.61 7.98
C THR A 89 21.00 12.97 9.19
N ARG A 90 21.05 11.63 9.29
CA ARG A 90 21.61 10.91 10.46
C ARG A 90 22.20 9.52 10.18
N GLY A 91 22.20 9.03 8.94
CA GLY A 91 22.70 7.67 8.61
C GLY A 91 21.80 6.55 9.16
N ALA A 92 20.59 6.88 9.60
CA ALA A 92 19.68 5.97 10.28
C ALA A 92 18.48 5.64 9.40
N HIS A 93 18.30 4.35 9.12
CA HIS A 93 17.10 3.83 8.45
C HIS A 93 15.98 3.56 9.45
N THR A 94 14.74 3.53 8.95
CA THR A 94 13.58 3.22 9.79
C THR A 94 13.42 1.72 9.96
N TYR A 95 13.35 0.98 8.86
CA TYR A 95 12.98 -0.45 8.84
C TYR A 95 14.11 -1.30 8.26
N ASN A 96 14.18 -2.58 8.66
CA ASN A 96 15.08 -3.55 8.04
C ASN A 96 14.59 -3.95 6.65
N MET A 97 13.27 -4.02 6.45
CA MET A 97 12.64 -4.42 5.19
C MET A 97 11.49 -3.50 4.84
N LEU A 98 11.39 -3.18 3.56
CA LEU A 98 10.20 -2.57 2.97
C LEU A 98 9.61 -3.50 1.91
N ILE A 99 8.35 -3.90 2.07
CA ILE A 99 7.62 -4.71 1.11
C ILE A 99 6.90 -3.76 0.16
N ALA A 100 7.37 -3.70 -1.09
CA ALA A 100 6.79 -2.92 -2.16
C ALA A 100 5.36 -3.39 -2.47
N ARG A 101 4.59 -2.57 -3.19
CA ARG A 101 3.17 -2.80 -3.46
C ARG A 101 2.88 -4.08 -4.25
N ASP A 102 3.83 -4.50 -5.09
CA ASP A 102 3.79 -5.75 -5.85
C ASP A 102 4.28 -6.97 -5.04
N GLY A 103 4.61 -6.78 -3.76
CA GLY A 103 5.12 -7.81 -2.86
C GLY A 103 6.63 -8.08 -3.00
N THR A 104 7.37 -7.31 -3.80
CA THR A 104 8.84 -7.43 -3.87
C THR A 104 9.45 -6.79 -2.62
N VAL A 105 10.49 -7.39 -2.05
CA VAL A 105 11.14 -6.88 -0.82
C VAL A 105 12.33 -6.00 -1.17
N ARG A 106 12.45 -4.86 -0.49
CA ARG A 106 13.67 -4.04 -0.43
C ARG A 106 14.31 -4.29 0.92
N LEU A 107 15.43 -4.99 0.94
CA LEU A 107 16.20 -5.27 2.15
C LEU A 107 17.11 -4.06 2.43
N ILE A 108 16.79 -3.32 3.50
CA ILE A 108 17.38 -2.02 3.78
C ILE A 108 18.62 -2.16 4.67
N ALA A 109 18.54 -3.00 5.70
CA ALA A 109 19.58 -3.08 6.72
C ALA A 109 19.60 -4.39 7.49
N ALA A 110 20.80 -4.86 7.78
CA ALA A 110 21.07 -5.97 8.68
C ALA A 110 21.19 -5.52 10.15
N GLY A 111 21.39 -4.23 10.42
CA GLY A 111 21.48 -3.66 11.76
C GLY A 111 20.17 -3.00 12.25
N PRO A 112 20.09 -2.67 13.54
CA PRO A 112 18.91 -2.04 14.15
C PRO A 112 18.59 -0.69 13.51
N GLY A 113 17.28 -0.47 13.29
CA GLY A 113 16.71 0.77 12.75
C GLY A 113 15.82 1.49 13.76
N TRP A 114 15.38 2.69 13.41
CA TRP A 114 14.55 3.54 14.27
C TRP A 114 13.06 3.26 14.08
N GLN A 115 12.66 2.00 14.32
CA GLN A 115 11.31 1.54 13.98
C GLN A 115 10.28 1.65 15.11
N ALA A 116 10.66 1.37 16.37
CA ALA A 116 9.72 1.15 17.46
C ALA A 116 10.06 1.96 18.73
N GLY A 117 11.35 2.17 19.01
CA GLY A 117 11.85 3.05 20.06
C GLY A 117 11.27 2.77 21.46
N HIS A 118 10.97 3.83 22.21
CA HIS A 118 10.37 3.75 23.54
C HIS A 118 8.98 3.11 23.47
N GLY A 119 8.76 2.01 24.18
CA GLY A 119 7.51 1.26 24.26
C GLY A 119 7.60 0.14 25.29
N THR A 120 6.49 -0.46 25.67
CA THR A 120 6.41 -1.60 26.59
C THR A 120 5.50 -2.65 25.97
N TRP A 121 5.55 -3.89 26.44
CA TRP A 121 4.69 -4.97 25.96
C TRP A 121 4.06 -5.77 27.12
N PRO A 122 2.80 -6.22 26.97
CA PRO A 122 1.82 -5.87 25.94
C PRO A 122 1.00 -4.64 26.34
N THR A 123 0.45 -3.89 25.37
CA THR A 123 -0.33 -2.68 25.70
C THR A 123 -1.76 -2.68 25.20
N LYS A 124 -2.08 -3.48 24.17
CA LYS A 124 -3.45 -3.62 23.61
C LYS A 124 -3.95 -5.06 23.51
N VAL A 125 -3.08 -6.05 23.35
CA VAL A 125 -3.47 -7.47 23.17
C VAL A 125 -2.82 -8.31 24.26
N ALA A 126 -3.63 -9.09 24.99
CA ALA A 126 -3.13 -9.98 26.03
C ALA A 126 -2.27 -11.11 25.42
N GLY A 127 -0.98 -11.14 25.74
CA GLY A 127 -0.04 -12.17 25.35
C GLY A 127 1.25 -12.11 26.17
N PRO A 128 2.00 -13.20 26.32
CA PRO A 128 3.27 -13.19 27.06
C PRO A 128 4.28 -12.26 26.37
N ASN A 129 5.04 -11.48 27.15
CA ASN A 129 6.18 -10.75 26.60
C ASN A 129 7.24 -11.77 26.15
N PRO A 130 7.68 -11.76 24.88
CA PRO A 130 8.70 -12.70 24.41
C PRO A 130 10.08 -12.48 25.05
N GLY A 131 10.25 -11.45 25.87
CA GLY A 131 11.50 -11.09 26.55
C GLY A 131 12.05 -9.72 26.12
N VAL A 132 11.30 -8.96 25.32
CA VAL A 132 11.72 -7.62 24.89
C VAL A 132 11.56 -6.67 26.08
N ARG A 133 12.67 -6.09 26.50
CA ARG A 133 12.68 -5.09 27.58
C ARG A 133 12.03 -3.79 27.14
N ASP A 134 11.38 -3.15 28.11
CA ASP A 134 10.76 -1.84 27.93
C ASP A 134 11.77 -0.83 27.35
N GLY A 135 11.38 -0.21 26.24
CA GLY A 135 12.16 0.78 25.52
C GLY A 135 13.28 0.25 24.63
N GLU A 136 13.45 -1.07 24.53
CA GLU A 136 14.59 -1.65 23.80
C GLU A 136 14.20 -2.37 22.49
N ALA A 137 12.96 -2.28 22.00
CA ALA A 137 12.53 -3.06 20.83
C ALA A 137 13.41 -2.90 19.58
N ASN A 138 14.01 -1.74 19.35
CA ASN A 138 14.88 -1.52 18.19
C ASN A 138 16.08 -2.48 18.18
N PHE A 139 16.54 -2.96 19.34
CA PHE A 139 17.68 -3.86 19.49
C PHE A 139 17.28 -5.32 19.69
N HIS A 140 15.98 -5.59 19.64
CA HIS A 140 15.39 -6.90 19.96
C HIS A 140 14.43 -7.42 18.90
N THR A 141 14.11 -6.59 17.89
CA THR A 141 13.08 -6.89 16.91
C THR A 141 13.46 -6.41 15.51
N ILE A 142 12.98 -7.13 14.51
CA ILE A 142 13.16 -6.80 13.09
C ILE A 142 12.02 -5.88 12.65
N GLY A 143 12.34 -4.74 12.05
CA GLY A 143 11.33 -3.83 11.51
C GLY A 143 10.97 -4.20 10.08
N ILE A 144 9.71 -4.61 9.87
CA ILE A 144 9.19 -4.95 8.55
C ILE A 144 8.02 -4.03 8.24
N SER A 145 8.16 -3.23 7.19
CA SER A 145 7.11 -2.30 6.76
C SER A 145 6.54 -2.71 5.41
N MET A 146 5.24 -2.53 5.22
CA MET A 146 4.60 -2.58 3.91
C MET A 146 4.47 -1.16 3.37
N ASP A 147 4.82 -0.93 2.11
CA ASP A 147 4.65 0.38 1.49
C ASP A 147 3.17 0.65 1.16
N ALA A 148 2.49 1.26 2.13
CA ALA A 148 1.06 1.53 2.13
C ALA A 148 0.76 2.62 3.15
N ASN A 149 -0.39 3.27 3.00
CA ASN A 149 -0.81 4.33 3.91
C ASN A 149 -2.18 4.13 4.55
N GLY A 150 -2.84 3.02 4.21
CA GLY A 150 -4.15 2.71 4.76
C GLY A 150 -5.27 3.67 4.34
N SER A 151 -5.00 4.62 3.43
CA SER A 151 -5.97 5.52 2.80
C SER A 151 -6.26 5.03 1.37
N ALA A 152 -5.97 5.82 0.33
CA ALA A 152 -6.18 5.43 -1.06
C ALA A 152 -5.28 4.26 -1.49
N TRP A 153 -4.26 3.96 -0.68
CA TRP A 153 -3.27 2.91 -0.92
C TRP A 153 -3.20 1.95 0.27
N PRO A 154 -4.24 1.12 0.48
CA PRO A 154 -4.22 0.09 1.53
C PRO A 154 -3.15 -0.97 1.25
N VAL A 155 -2.87 -1.83 2.23
CA VAL A 155 -2.00 -3.00 2.02
C VAL A 155 -2.54 -3.89 0.90
N THR A 156 -1.65 -4.42 0.05
CA THR A 156 -2.04 -5.34 -1.04
C THR A 156 -2.01 -6.80 -0.57
N GLU A 157 -2.74 -7.67 -1.27
CA GLU A 157 -2.63 -9.12 -1.03
C GLU A 157 -1.20 -9.63 -1.29
N ALA A 158 -0.51 -9.10 -2.31
CA ALA A 158 0.88 -9.45 -2.57
C ALA A 158 1.81 -9.10 -1.40
N GLN A 159 1.61 -7.93 -0.77
CA GLN A 159 2.34 -7.53 0.44
C GLN A 159 2.07 -8.49 1.60
N LEU A 160 0.81 -8.86 1.83
CA LEU A 160 0.41 -9.76 2.92
C LEU A 160 0.95 -11.18 2.72
N VAL A 161 0.88 -11.71 1.50
CA VAL A 161 1.47 -13.02 1.14
C VAL A 161 2.97 -13.01 1.39
N THR A 162 3.67 -11.98 0.90
CA THR A 162 5.11 -11.82 1.12
C THR A 162 5.45 -11.71 2.61
N LEU A 163 4.74 -10.87 3.34
CA LEU A 163 4.95 -10.67 4.79
C LEU A 163 4.84 -12.00 5.54
N VAL A 164 3.76 -12.76 5.33
CA VAL A 164 3.55 -14.03 6.04
C VAL A 164 4.65 -15.04 5.72
N LYS A 165 5.06 -15.16 4.45
CA LYS A 165 6.17 -16.05 4.07
C LYS A 165 7.45 -15.71 4.82
N ILE A 166 7.79 -14.42 4.90
CA ILE A 166 8.98 -13.94 5.62
C ILE A 166 8.87 -14.27 7.12
N LEU A 167 7.72 -13.98 7.75
CA LEU A 167 7.52 -14.23 9.18
C LEU A 167 7.56 -15.71 9.53
N VAL A 168 6.97 -16.57 8.70
CA VAL A 168 7.04 -18.03 8.85
C VAL A 168 8.49 -18.51 8.77
N GLN A 169 9.26 -18.01 7.80
CA GLN A 169 10.65 -18.41 7.65
C GLN A 169 11.55 -17.90 8.78
N LEU A 170 11.38 -16.64 9.21
CA LEU A 170 12.09 -16.08 10.36
C LEU A 170 11.80 -16.86 11.64
N LYS A 171 10.52 -17.17 11.89
CA LYS A 171 10.11 -18.00 13.03
C LYS A 171 10.79 -19.37 12.96
N ARG A 172 10.71 -20.04 11.82
CA ARG A 172 11.30 -21.36 11.61
C ARG A 172 12.82 -21.38 11.85
N GLU A 173 13.54 -20.39 11.37
CA GLU A 173 15.01 -20.41 11.42
C GLU A 173 15.60 -19.85 12.72
N TRP A 174 15.02 -18.78 13.30
CA TRP A 174 15.75 -17.96 14.28
C TRP A 174 15.23 -18.07 15.71
N ALA A 175 13.93 -18.33 15.90
CA ALA A 175 13.35 -18.46 17.23
C ALA A 175 12.01 -19.22 17.19
N PRO A 176 11.97 -20.51 16.80
CA PRO A 176 10.71 -21.23 16.55
C PRO A 176 9.73 -21.21 17.72
N ASP A 177 10.24 -21.26 18.95
CA ASP A 177 9.43 -21.35 20.17
C ASP A 177 9.11 -19.99 20.81
N ARG A 178 9.75 -18.90 20.36
CA ARG A 178 9.63 -17.57 21.01
C ARG A 178 9.54 -16.39 20.05
N PHE A 179 9.56 -16.61 18.74
CA PHE A 179 9.47 -15.54 17.75
C PHE A 179 8.05 -14.99 17.74
N GLU A 180 7.93 -13.73 18.13
CA GLU A 180 6.66 -13.01 18.15
C GLU A 180 6.50 -12.07 16.96
N VAL A 181 5.26 -11.97 16.49
CA VAL A 181 4.84 -10.94 15.55
C VAL A 181 4.21 -9.84 16.40
N MET A 182 4.66 -8.61 16.26
CA MET A 182 4.17 -7.47 17.03
C MET A 182 3.68 -6.41 16.06
N MET A 183 2.56 -5.76 16.35
CA MET A 183 2.14 -4.58 15.59
C MET A 183 2.69 -3.33 16.26
N HIS A 184 3.02 -2.30 15.48
CA HIS A 184 3.63 -1.09 16.05
C HIS A 184 2.73 -0.43 17.11
N GLY A 185 1.42 -0.39 16.90
CA GLY A 185 0.45 0.12 17.87
C GLY A 185 0.23 -0.78 19.08
N GLU A 186 0.63 -2.06 19.05
CA GLU A 186 0.70 -2.96 20.23
C GLU A 186 1.98 -2.74 21.06
N TRP A 187 3.02 -2.14 20.47
CA TRP A 187 4.29 -1.80 21.12
C TRP A 187 4.28 -0.35 21.64
N GLN A 188 3.40 -0.03 22.59
CA GLN A 188 3.31 1.31 23.17
C GLN A 188 2.42 1.44 24.43
N PRO A 189 2.92 1.89 25.59
CA PRO A 189 2.10 2.08 26.78
C PRO A 189 1.05 3.17 26.56
N VAL A 190 -0.18 2.90 27.00
CA VAL A 190 -1.24 3.92 27.11
C VAL A 190 -0.74 5.02 28.07
N GLY A 191 -0.72 6.28 27.61
CA GLY A 191 -0.42 7.45 28.45
C GLY A 191 1.03 7.98 28.41
N PHE A 192 1.89 7.52 27.50
CA PHE A 192 3.22 8.12 27.32
C PHE A 192 3.14 9.42 26.48
N PRO A 193 3.86 10.51 26.82
CA PRO A 193 3.92 11.70 25.97
C PRO A 193 4.51 11.36 24.58
N GLY A 194 3.80 11.74 23.51
CA GLY A 194 4.12 11.32 22.13
C GLY A 194 3.53 9.97 21.73
N ALA A 195 2.68 9.36 22.59
CA ALA A 195 2.06 8.08 22.30
C ALA A 195 0.86 8.14 21.34
N GLU A 196 0.31 9.32 21.11
CA GLU A 196 -1.00 9.52 20.46
C GLU A 196 -1.00 9.30 18.93
N GLY A 197 0.12 8.83 18.35
CA GLY A 197 0.30 8.75 16.91
C GLY A 197 0.78 7.41 16.33
N ARG A 198 1.04 6.37 17.15
CA ARG A 198 1.41 5.06 16.59
C ARG A 198 0.17 4.26 16.24
N THR A 199 -0.08 4.13 14.95
CA THR A 199 -1.15 3.28 14.44
C THR A 199 -0.60 1.94 14.03
N ASP A 200 -1.40 0.90 14.28
CA ASP A 200 -1.20 -0.32 13.53
C ASP A 200 -1.61 -0.03 12.08
N PRO A 201 -0.93 -0.60 11.08
CA PRO A 201 -1.36 -0.49 9.70
C PRO A 201 -2.86 -0.71 9.45
N THR A 202 -3.51 0.32 8.94
CA THR A 202 -4.96 0.28 8.80
C THR A 202 -5.38 -0.50 7.55
N ARG A 203 -6.60 -1.06 7.59
CA ARG A 203 -7.26 -1.75 6.47
C ARG A 203 -6.63 -3.07 6.01
N VAL A 204 -5.96 -3.79 6.92
CA VAL A 204 -5.65 -5.22 6.74
C VAL A 204 -6.95 -6.04 6.76
N PRO A 205 -7.25 -6.86 5.73
CA PRO A 205 -8.41 -7.75 5.75
C PRO A 205 -8.39 -8.70 6.95
N GLY A 206 -9.46 -8.71 7.76
CA GLY A 206 -9.52 -9.51 8.98
C GLY A 206 -8.65 -9.00 10.14
N GLY A 207 -8.04 -7.82 9.99
CA GLY A 207 -7.20 -7.19 11.01
C GLY A 207 -5.96 -8.02 11.36
N TRP A 208 -5.38 -7.73 12.51
CA TRP A 208 -4.09 -8.28 12.94
C TRP A 208 -4.11 -9.75 13.31
N ASP A 209 -5.22 -10.18 13.88
CA ASP A 209 -5.47 -11.58 14.17
C ASP A 209 -5.38 -12.43 12.90
N ALA A 210 -5.73 -11.88 11.73
CA ALA A 210 -5.59 -12.59 10.46
C ALA A 210 -4.11 -12.85 10.10
N ILE A 211 -3.20 -11.90 10.37
CA ILE A 211 -1.77 -12.11 10.14
C ILE A 211 -1.22 -13.15 11.12
N ARG A 212 -1.54 -13.06 12.41
CA ARG A 212 -1.11 -14.07 13.40
C ARG A 212 -1.62 -15.46 13.03
N LYS A 213 -2.90 -15.58 12.64
CA LYS A 213 -3.51 -16.83 12.17
C LYS A 213 -2.83 -17.35 10.91
N ALA A 214 -2.52 -16.49 9.95
CA ALA A 214 -1.82 -16.85 8.73
C ALA A 214 -0.40 -17.36 8.99
N VAL A 215 0.35 -16.70 9.89
CA VAL A 215 1.68 -17.17 10.31
C VAL A 215 1.59 -18.52 11.01
N ALA A 216 0.61 -18.72 11.90
CA ALA A 216 0.36 -20.01 12.54
C ALA A 216 -0.04 -21.10 11.54
N ALA A 217 -0.79 -20.75 10.49
CA ALA A 217 -1.18 -21.64 9.40
C ALA A 217 -0.07 -21.85 8.36
N GLY A 218 1.04 -21.10 8.43
CA GLY A 218 2.15 -21.16 7.47
C GLY A 218 1.92 -20.42 6.14
N ALA A 219 0.75 -19.82 5.92
CA ALA A 219 0.42 -19.11 4.70
C ALA A 219 -0.70 -18.07 4.89
N TRP A 220 -0.64 -16.98 4.12
CA TRP A 220 -1.76 -16.05 4.01
C TRP A 220 -2.91 -16.70 3.23
N PRO A 221 -4.17 -16.63 3.70
CA PRO A 221 -5.31 -17.12 2.95
C PRO A 221 -5.52 -16.21 1.74
N VAL A 222 -4.93 -16.58 0.61
CA VAL A 222 -5.18 -15.95 -0.67
C VAL A 222 -6.64 -16.21 -0.99
N GLN A 223 -7.43 -15.14 -1.12
CA GLN A 223 -8.80 -15.34 -1.59
C GLN A 223 -8.67 -15.91 -3.00
N PRO A 224 -9.34 -17.02 -3.33
CA PRO A 224 -9.31 -17.50 -4.71
C PRO A 224 -9.77 -16.32 -5.56
N LYS A 225 -8.84 -15.78 -6.36
CA LYS A 225 -9.16 -14.80 -7.40
C LYS A 225 -10.41 -15.37 -8.05
N PRO A 226 -11.56 -14.65 -8.06
CA PRO A 226 -12.79 -15.19 -8.59
C PRO A 226 -12.43 -15.85 -9.90
N ALA A 227 -12.70 -17.15 -10.01
CA ALA A 227 -12.41 -17.88 -11.23
C ALA A 227 -12.94 -16.98 -12.36
N PRO A 228 -12.16 -16.70 -13.42
CA PRO A 228 -12.72 -16.01 -14.57
C PRO A 228 -14.02 -16.76 -14.85
N PRO A 229 -15.18 -16.05 -14.86
CA PRO A 229 -16.46 -16.72 -14.82
C PRO A 229 -16.42 -17.84 -15.84
N THR A 230 -16.65 -19.08 -15.38
CA THR A 230 -16.83 -20.23 -16.27
C THR A 230 -17.70 -19.72 -17.43
N PRO A 231 -17.42 -20.04 -18.70
CA PRO A 231 -18.26 -19.59 -19.81
C PRO A 231 -19.67 -20.16 -19.63
N ALA A 232 -20.47 -19.50 -18.80
CA ALA A 232 -21.91 -19.60 -18.80
C ALA A 232 -22.29 -19.15 -20.21
N ALA A 233 -23.14 -19.94 -20.86
CA ALA A 233 -23.68 -19.63 -22.17
C ALA A 233 -23.95 -18.12 -22.26
N THR A 234 -23.20 -17.47 -23.14
CA THR A 234 -23.10 -16.03 -23.30
C THR A 234 -24.48 -15.41 -23.45
N THR A 235 -25.07 -14.90 -22.37
CA THR A 235 -25.72 -13.59 -22.50
C THR A 235 -24.57 -12.61 -22.55
N ALA A 236 -24.27 -12.14 -23.76
CA ALA A 236 -23.20 -11.19 -24.01
C ALA A 236 -23.24 -10.09 -22.95
N ARG A 237 -22.15 -9.94 -22.18
CA ARG A 237 -21.91 -8.69 -21.48
C ARG A 237 -22.06 -7.61 -22.55
N PRO A 238 -23.04 -6.69 -22.45
CA PRO A 238 -23.23 -5.69 -23.48
C PRO A 238 -21.87 -5.00 -23.66
N ALA A 239 -21.45 -4.86 -24.91
CA ALA A 239 -20.27 -4.07 -25.23
C ALA A 239 -20.36 -2.77 -24.42
N PRO A 240 -19.25 -2.28 -23.82
CA PRO A 240 -19.30 -1.02 -23.08
C PRO A 240 -20.02 -0.02 -23.97
N ALA A 241 -21.15 0.49 -23.49
CA ALA A 241 -21.99 1.35 -24.31
C ALA A 241 -21.10 2.47 -24.84
N THR A 242 -21.14 2.71 -26.14
CA THR A 242 -20.34 3.77 -26.75
C THR A 242 -21.25 4.96 -26.96
N GLY A 243 -20.90 6.09 -26.36
CA GLY A 243 -21.52 7.37 -26.64
C GLY A 243 -20.91 8.00 -27.89
N THR A 244 -21.54 9.06 -28.39
CA THR A 244 -20.94 9.94 -29.39
C THR A 244 -20.75 11.33 -28.79
N TYR A 245 -19.55 11.88 -28.95
CA TYR A 245 -19.20 13.24 -28.57
C TYR A 245 -18.85 14.04 -29.82
N THR A 246 -19.47 15.20 -30.01
CA THR A 246 -19.11 16.14 -31.09
C THR A 246 -18.10 17.15 -30.56
N VAL A 247 -16.92 17.17 -31.17
CA VAL A 247 -15.82 18.07 -30.81
C VAL A 247 -16.27 19.53 -30.92
N ARG A 248 -16.00 20.31 -29.88
CA ARG A 248 -16.37 21.73 -29.75
C ARG A 248 -15.12 22.61 -29.87
N PRO A 249 -15.26 23.91 -30.18
CA PRO A 249 -14.13 24.85 -30.16
C PRO A 249 -13.40 24.81 -28.81
N GLY A 250 -12.07 24.62 -28.85
CA GLY A 250 -11.22 24.55 -27.66
C GLY A 250 -11.06 23.17 -27.02
N ASP A 251 -11.74 22.15 -27.55
CA ASP A 251 -11.54 20.78 -27.10
C ASP A 251 -10.16 20.24 -27.50
N THR A 252 -9.64 19.34 -26.68
CA THR A 252 -8.50 18.49 -27.02
C THR A 252 -8.86 17.05 -26.74
N LEU A 253 -8.23 16.09 -27.44
CA LEU A 253 -8.49 14.67 -27.23
C LEU A 253 -8.26 14.25 -25.76
N GLY A 254 -7.27 14.87 -25.09
CA GLY A 254 -7.00 14.68 -23.67
C GLY A 254 -8.11 15.21 -22.76
N ARG A 255 -8.71 16.37 -23.04
CA ARG A 255 -9.84 16.90 -22.26
C ARG A 255 -11.09 16.04 -22.43
N ILE A 256 -11.38 15.63 -23.66
CA ILE A 256 -12.52 14.75 -23.96
C ILE A 256 -12.32 13.39 -23.29
N ALA A 257 -11.14 12.78 -23.42
CA ALA A 257 -10.84 11.50 -22.79
C ALA A 257 -11.00 11.55 -21.26
N LYS A 258 -10.45 12.59 -20.63
CA LYS A 258 -10.60 12.81 -19.19
C LYS A 258 -12.06 12.97 -18.76
N ALA A 259 -12.86 13.70 -19.53
CA ALA A 259 -14.29 13.88 -19.27
C ALA A 259 -15.12 12.59 -19.44
N HIS A 260 -14.55 11.58 -20.09
CA HIS A 260 -15.17 10.28 -20.36
C HIS A 260 -14.44 9.12 -19.66
N GLY A 261 -13.65 9.41 -18.62
CA GLY A 261 -13.01 8.38 -17.79
C GLY A 261 -12.02 7.49 -18.53
N THR A 262 -11.42 7.99 -19.61
CA THR A 262 -10.47 7.24 -20.46
C THR A 262 -9.19 8.03 -20.72
N THR A 263 -8.20 7.42 -21.36
CA THR A 263 -6.99 8.09 -21.83
C THR A 263 -7.14 8.54 -23.27
N TRP A 264 -6.36 9.56 -23.67
CA TRP A 264 -6.38 10.04 -25.05
C TRP A 264 -5.87 8.96 -26.03
N GLN A 265 -4.95 8.08 -25.60
CA GLN A 265 -4.47 6.95 -26.41
C GLN A 265 -5.59 5.95 -26.67
N ALA A 266 -6.36 5.60 -25.62
CA ALA A 266 -7.48 4.68 -25.75
C ALA A 266 -8.61 5.30 -26.58
N LEU A 267 -8.86 6.61 -26.42
CA LEU A 267 -9.85 7.33 -27.22
C LEU A 267 -9.42 7.47 -28.69
N ALA A 268 -8.14 7.73 -28.97
CA ALA A 268 -7.59 7.75 -30.32
C ALA A 268 -7.76 6.39 -31.00
N LYS A 269 -7.40 5.31 -30.29
CA LYS A 269 -7.54 3.94 -30.78
C LYS A 269 -9.01 3.57 -31.02
N LEU A 270 -9.92 3.97 -30.13
CA LEU A 270 -11.37 3.73 -30.26
C LEU A 270 -11.96 4.37 -31.52
N ASN A 271 -11.37 5.48 -31.96
CA ASN A 271 -11.80 6.24 -33.13
C ASN A 271 -10.94 6.03 -34.37
N ALA A 272 -9.93 5.13 -34.30
CA ALA A 272 -8.95 4.91 -35.35
C ALA A 272 -8.35 6.22 -35.91
N LEU A 273 -8.02 7.16 -35.02
CA LEU A 273 -7.44 8.44 -35.42
C LEU A 273 -6.02 8.23 -35.96
N ALA A 274 -5.78 8.70 -37.18
CA ALA A 274 -4.47 8.65 -37.81
C ALA A 274 -3.45 9.57 -37.12
N ASP A 275 -3.91 10.75 -36.68
CA ASP A 275 -3.14 11.68 -35.85
C ASP A 275 -3.95 12.06 -34.59
N PRO A 276 -3.57 11.58 -33.40
CA PRO A 276 -4.24 11.92 -32.14
C PRO A 276 -4.16 13.40 -31.74
N HIS A 277 -3.28 14.20 -32.35
CA HIS A 277 -3.13 15.63 -32.09
C HIS A 277 -4.03 16.51 -32.96
N LEU A 278 -4.64 15.94 -33.99
CA LEU A 278 -5.50 16.65 -34.94
C LEU A 278 -6.94 16.17 -34.82
N ILE A 279 -7.73 16.85 -33.99
CA ILE A 279 -9.19 16.70 -33.97
C ILE A 279 -9.86 18.01 -34.42
N GLU A 280 -10.91 17.90 -35.23
CA GLU A 280 -11.57 19.05 -35.84
C GLU A 280 -12.89 19.37 -35.13
N VAL A 281 -13.22 20.66 -35.01
CA VAL A 281 -14.52 21.09 -34.50
C VAL A 281 -15.64 20.50 -35.37
N GLY A 282 -16.65 19.89 -34.73
CA GLY A 282 -17.74 19.19 -35.42
C GLY A 282 -17.47 17.70 -35.68
N GLN A 283 -16.23 17.23 -35.49
CA GLN A 283 -15.90 15.81 -35.60
C GLN A 283 -16.63 15.00 -34.53
N ARG A 284 -17.23 13.87 -34.93
CA ARG A 284 -17.94 12.97 -34.02
C ARG A 284 -17.02 11.84 -33.57
N LEU A 285 -16.67 11.83 -32.29
CA LEU A 285 -15.86 10.79 -31.67
C LEU A 285 -16.77 9.81 -30.92
N ARG A 286 -16.51 8.51 -31.12
CA ARG A 286 -16.97 7.45 -30.22
C ARG A 286 -16.24 7.61 -28.89
N VAL A 287 -17.00 7.68 -27.81
CA VAL A 287 -16.47 7.80 -26.45
C VAL A 287 -17.02 6.65 -25.61
N PRO A 288 -16.29 6.17 -24.59
CA PRO A 288 -16.90 5.31 -23.59
C PRO A 288 -18.11 6.00 -22.98
N ALA A 289 -19.25 5.31 -22.90
CA ALA A 289 -20.37 5.78 -22.11
C ALA A 289 -19.98 5.62 -20.63
N LEU A 290 -20.12 6.72 -19.90
CA LEU A 290 -19.93 6.68 -18.47
C LEU A 290 -21.06 5.85 -17.84
N PRO A 291 -20.77 4.97 -16.89
CA PRO A 291 -21.81 4.34 -16.09
C PRO A 291 -22.67 5.42 -15.44
N THR A 292 -23.96 5.12 -15.33
CA THR A 292 -24.93 6.02 -14.72
C THR A 292 -25.68 5.31 -13.59
N HIS A 293 -26.15 6.10 -12.64
CA HIS A 293 -26.95 5.68 -11.50
C HIS A 293 -28.25 6.48 -11.50
N THR A 294 -29.39 5.79 -11.48
CA THR A 294 -30.70 6.43 -11.31
C THR A 294 -30.98 6.56 -9.83
N VAL A 295 -31.14 7.80 -9.37
CA VAL A 295 -31.40 8.13 -7.97
C VAL A 295 -32.68 7.44 -7.50
N ALA A 296 -32.58 6.63 -6.46
CA ALA A 296 -33.71 5.99 -5.80
C ALA A 296 -34.36 6.92 -4.77
N LYS A 297 -35.58 6.58 -4.32
CA LYS A 297 -36.28 7.34 -3.29
C LYS A 297 -35.48 7.33 -1.98
N GLY A 298 -35.11 8.51 -1.49
CA GLY A 298 -34.37 8.69 -0.24
C GLY A 298 -32.84 8.66 -0.38
N GLU A 299 -32.31 8.47 -1.60
CA GLU A 299 -30.88 8.60 -1.84
C GLU A 299 -30.42 10.07 -1.89
N GLY A 300 -29.23 10.32 -1.36
CA GLY A 300 -28.53 11.60 -1.46
C GLY A 300 -27.17 11.43 -2.15
N LEU A 301 -26.59 12.54 -2.62
CA LEU A 301 -25.28 12.55 -3.28
C LEU A 301 -24.20 11.83 -2.45
N TRP A 302 -24.26 11.93 -1.12
CA TRP A 302 -23.33 11.24 -0.23
C TRP A 302 -23.40 9.71 -0.32
N GLY A 303 -24.62 9.14 -0.29
CA GLY A 303 -24.81 7.69 -0.35
C GLY A 303 -24.40 7.12 -1.70
N ILE A 304 -24.79 7.81 -2.78
CA ILE A 304 -24.47 7.43 -4.15
C ILE A 304 -22.95 7.53 -4.39
N ALA A 305 -22.31 8.63 -3.98
CA ALA A 305 -20.88 8.80 -4.15
C ALA A 305 -20.10 7.68 -3.44
N ARG A 306 -20.46 7.39 -2.19
CA ARG A 306 -19.85 6.30 -1.40
C ARG A 306 -20.04 4.93 -2.05
N GLN A 307 -21.22 4.65 -2.60
CA GLN A 307 -21.50 3.38 -3.29
C GLN A 307 -20.59 3.16 -4.50
N HIS A 308 -20.29 4.23 -5.24
CA HIS A 308 -19.48 4.20 -6.45
C HIS A 308 -18.01 4.56 -6.21
N GLY A 309 -17.57 4.68 -4.94
CA GLY A 309 -16.19 5.00 -4.60
C GLY A 309 -15.75 6.42 -4.95
N LEU A 310 -16.69 7.35 -5.10
CA LEU A 310 -16.48 8.76 -5.37
C LEU A 310 -16.61 9.61 -4.09
N THR A 311 -16.00 10.79 -4.08
CA THR A 311 -16.37 11.85 -3.13
C THR A 311 -17.65 12.56 -3.59
N VAL A 312 -18.32 13.24 -2.67
CA VAL A 312 -19.51 14.04 -3.00
C VAL A 312 -19.18 15.12 -4.03
N ASP A 313 -18.05 15.80 -3.87
CA ASP A 313 -17.61 16.82 -4.83
C ASP A 313 -17.28 16.21 -6.21
N GLN A 314 -16.68 15.01 -6.26
CA GLN A 314 -16.43 14.31 -7.53
C GLN A 314 -17.73 13.96 -8.25
N LEU A 315 -18.67 13.33 -7.54
CA LEU A 315 -19.99 12.99 -8.12
C LEU A 315 -20.75 14.24 -8.55
N ALA A 316 -20.73 15.30 -7.72
CA ALA A 316 -21.43 16.54 -8.03
C ALA A 316 -20.85 17.22 -9.28
N ASN A 317 -19.53 17.41 -9.32
CA ASN A 317 -18.84 18.07 -10.43
C ASN A 317 -19.02 17.30 -11.75
N LEU A 318 -18.98 15.96 -11.70
CA LEU A 318 -19.20 15.10 -12.87
C LEU A 318 -20.58 15.32 -13.51
N ASN A 319 -21.56 15.76 -12.72
CA ASN A 319 -22.94 15.97 -13.12
C ASN A 319 -23.33 17.44 -13.26
N GLY A 320 -22.36 18.37 -13.18
CA GLY A 320 -22.64 19.81 -13.21
C GLY A 320 -23.44 20.30 -11.99
N LEU A 321 -23.35 19.56 -10.87
CA LEU A 321 -23.99 19.86 -9.61
C LEU A 321 -22.96 20.43 -8.63
N THR A 322 -23.45 21.01 -7.53
CA THR A 322 -22.66 21.32 -6.35
C THR A 322 -22.91 20.28 -5.26
N ARG A 323 -22.04 20.18 -4.26
CA ARG A 323 -22.23 19.28 -3.11
C ARG A 323 -23.53 19.51 -2.33
N THR A 324 -24.12 20.69 -2.47
CA THR A 324 -25.39 21.10 -1.83
C THR A 324 -26.59 21.03 -2.77
N SER A 325 -26.38 20.62 -4.03
CA SER A 325 -27.48 20.47 -4.98
C SER A 325 -28.44 19.38 -4.51
N THR A 326 -29.74 19.67 -4.63
CA THR A 326 -30.78 18.68 -4.38
C THR A 326 -30.86 17.75 -5.59
N ILE A 327 -30.92 16.44 -5.33
CA ILE A 327 -31.19 15.42 -6.34
C ILE A 327 -32.57 14.81 -6.11
N HIS A 328 -33.22 14.36 -7.18
CA HIS A 328 -34.59 13.83 -7.12
C HIS A 328 -34.65 12.37 -7.55
N PRO A 329 -35.55 11.55 -6.97
CA PRO A 329 -35.76 10.19 -7.42
C PRO A 329 -36.09 10.14 -8.93
N GLY A 330 -35.46 9.21 -9.65
CA GLY A 330 -35.53 9.10 -11.10
C GLY A 330 -34.51 9.94 -11.87
N GLN A 331 -33.77 10.83 -11.21
CA GLN A 331 -32.66 11.57 -11.82
C GLN A 331 -31.52 10.61 -12.16
N THR A 332 -30.93 10.76 -13.36
CA THR A 332 -29.78 9.97 -13.78
C THR A 332 -28.48 10.74 -13.56
N LEU A 333 -27.58 10.18 -12.75
CA LEU A 333 -26.25 10.72 -12.46
C LEU A 333 -25.19 9.87 -13.15
N ARG A 334 -24.17 10.49 -13.73
CA ARG A 334 -22.91 9.86 -14.14
C ARG A 334 -22.10 9.52 -12.88
N VAL A 335 -21.45 8.35 -12.85
CA VAL A 335 -20.79 7.82 -11.64
C VAL A 335 -19.38 7.25 -11.87
N ALA A 336 -18.67 7.73 -12.90
CA ALA A 336 -17.25 7.40 -13.15
C ALA A 336 -16.47 8.60 -13.67
#